data_AF-A0A7K3QRZ5-F1
#
_entry.id   AF-A0A7K3QRZ5-F1
#
_cell.length_a   1.000
_cell.length_b   1.000
_cell.length_c   1.000
_cell.angle_alpha   90.00
_cell.angle_beta   90.00
_cell.angle_gamma   90.00
#
_symmetry.space_group_name_H-M   'P 1'
#
loop_
_entity.id
_entity.type
_entity.pdbx_description
1 polymer ?
#
loop_
_entity_poly.entity_id
_entity_poly.type
_entity_poly.pdbx_seq_one_letter_code
_entity_poly.pdbx_strand_id
1 'polypeptide(L)'
;AGREAARAAMAAAGAAYLHPLAQATQVKHILGAGAHAARAAELAAGESAAAHLERTVRRATPGVVDLLKRYPSAPDGGGRVGELTRLLDAALRADIE
;
A
#
# COMPACT_ATOMS: atom_id res chain seq x y z
N ALA A 1 15.24 3.74 -7.08
CA ALA A 1 15.07 3.16 -5.74
C ALA A 1 14.99 4.23 -4.64
N GLY A 2 16.04 5.04 -4.37
CA GLY A 2 16.08 5.93 -3.21
C GLY A 2 14.91 6.91 -3.04
N ARG A 3 14.43 7.54 -4.12
CA ARG A 3 13.25 8.42 -4.08
C ARG A 3 11.98 7.71 -3.60
N GLU A 4 11.79 6.47 -4.03
CA GLU A 4 10.62 5.66 -3.64
C GLU A 4 10.75 5.16 -2.21
N ALA A 5 11.95 4.81 -1.77
CA ALA A 5 12.21 4.49 -0.37
C ALA A 5 11.90 5.69 0.54
N ALA A 6 12.29 6.92 0.15
CA ALA A 6 11.97 8.13 0.88
C ALA A 6 10.45 8.39 0.95
N ARG A 7 9.73 8.17 -0.16
CA ARG A 7 8.26 8.28 -0.19
C ARG A 7 7.59 7.21 0.66
N ALA A 8 8.12 5.99 0.70
CA ALA A 8 7.63 4.92 1.56
C ALA A 8 7.73 5.31 3.05
N ALA A 9 8.90 5.83 3.46
CA ALA A 9 9.11 6.31 4.83
C ALA A 9 8.18 7.48 5.18
N MET A 10 8.03 8.46 4.28
CA MET A 10 7.10 9.59 4.45
C MET A 10 5.65 9.10 4.59
N ALA A 11 5.20 8.18 3.74
CA ALA A 11 3.85 7.63 3.80
C ALA A 11 3.62 6.85 5.09
N ALA A 12 4.61 6.09 5.57
CA ALA A 12 4.53 5.36 6.83
C ALA A 12 4.36 6.31 8.03
N ALA A 13 5.12 7.41 8.06
CA ALA A 13 4.97 8.43 9.10
C ALA A 13 3.61 9.14 9.03
N GLY A 14 3.10 9.39 7.81
CA GLY A 14 1.81 10.05 7.60
C GLY A 14 0.58 9.17 7.85
N ALA A 15 0.72 7.84 7.89
CA ALA A 15 -0.40 6.91 8.01
C ALA A 15 -1.22 7.08 9.30
N ALA A 16 -0.60 7.60 10.38
CA ALA A 16 -1.28 7.87 11.64
C ALA A 16 -2.30 9.02 11.57
N TYR A 17 -2.25 9.85 10.52
CA TYR A 17 -3.07 11.05 10.36
C TYR A 17 -4.17 10.86 9.30
N LEU A 18 -4.80 9.68 9.29
CA LEU A 18 -5.86 9.32 8.35
C LEU A 18 -7.09 10.21 8.55
N HIS A 19 -7.62 10.78 7.46
CA HIS A 19 -8.82 11.61 7.54
C HIS A 19 -10.06 10.71 7.75
N PRO A 20 -10.99 11.03 8.66
CA PRO A 20 -12.15 10.19 8.97
C PRO A 20 -13.20 10.07 7.85
N LEU A 21 -12.96 10.67 6.67
CA LEU A 21 -13.90 10.64 5.56
C LEU A 21 -13.60 9.43 4.67
N ALA A 22 -14.58 8.55 4.51
CA ALA A 22 -14.49 7.35 3.69
C ALA A 22 -14.45 7.69 2.18
N GLN A 23 -13.32 8.21 1.70
CA GLN A 23 -13.05 8.48 0.30
C GLN A 23 -11.99 7.51 -0.24
N ALA A 24 -12.14 7.07 -1.50
CA ALA A 24 -11.20 6.17 -2.15
C ALA A 24 -9.75 6.72 -2.15
N THR A 25 -9.60 8.05 -2.24
CA THR A 25 -8.30 8.73 -2.18
C THR A 25 -7.54 8.48 -0.87
N GLN A 26 -8.25 8.17 0.22
CA GLN A 26 -7.66 7.85 1.53
C GLN A 26 -6.95 6.49 1.57
N VAL A 27 -7.25 5.56 0.65
CA VAL A 27 -6.59 4.25 0.62
C VAL A 27 -5.07 4.39 0.44
N LYS A 28 -4.60 5.43 -0.26
CA LYS A 28 -3.17 5.72 -0.41
C LYS A 28 -2.48 6.08 0.91
N HIS A 29 -3.21 6.61 1.90
CA HIS A 29 -2.64 6.87 3.22
C HIS A 29 -2.43 5.58 4.03
N ILE A 30 -3.25 4.55 3.77
CA ILE A 30 -3.13 3.24 4.42
C ILE A 30 -2.06 2.39 3.72
N LEU A 31 -2.11 2.32 2.38
CA LEU A 31 -1.32 1.36 1.59
C LEU A 31 -0.10 1.97 0.89
N GLY A 32 0.02 3.29 0.86
CA GLY A 32 1.05 4.01 0.09
C GLY A 32 2.47 3.67 0.53
N ALA A 33 2.69 3.41 1.82
CA ALA A 33 3.99 2.98 2.33
C ALA A 33 4.44 1.66 1.68
N GLY A 34 3.56 0.66 1.66
CA GLY A 34 3.83 -0.64 1.04
C GLY A 34 4.02 -0.55 -0.47
N ALA A 35 3.20 0.25 -1.16
CA ALA A 35 3.30 0.44 -2.60
C ALA A 35 4.60 1.13 -3.02
N HIS A 36 5.00 2.20 -2.32
CA HIS A 36 6.28 2.87 -2.56
C HIS A 36 7.48 1.97 -2.20
N ALA A 37 7.39 1.17 -1.13
CA ALA A 37 8.44 0.23 -0.76
C ALA A 37 8.61 -0.88 -1.83
N ALA A 38 7.51 -1.44 -2.33
CA ALA A 38 7.53 -2.40 -3.42
C ALA A 38 8.12 -1.79 -4.72
N ARG A 39 7.78 -0.53 -5.03
CA ARG A 39 8.39 0.17 -6.17
C ARG A 39 9.88 0.45 -5.95
N ALA A 40 10.30 0.75 -4.73
CA ALA A 40 11.70 0.92 -4.40
C ALA A 40 12.49 -0.37 -4.59
N ALA A 41 11.93 -1.50 -4.15
CA ALA A 41 12.47 -2.85 -4.31
C ALA A 41 12.58 -3.24 -5.80
N GLU A 42 11.54 -3.00 -6.60
CA GLU A 42 11.54 -3.26 -8.05
C GLU A 42 12.62 -2.44 -8.80
N LEU A 43 12.87 -1.20 -8.34
CA LEU A 43 13.89 -0.33 -8.92
C LEU A 43 15.31 -0.62 -8.41
N ALA A 44 15.45 -1.37 -7.32
CA ALA A 44 16.73 -1.92 -6.91
C ALA A 44 16.91 -3.24 -7.66
N ALA A 45 18.02 -3.42 -8.37
CA ALA A 45 18.22 -4.53 -9.30
C ALA A 45 18.31 -5.92 -8.60
N GLY A 46 17.19 -6.43 -8.06
CA GLY A 46 17.19 -7.74 -7.40
C GLY A 46 15.92 -8.19 -6.69
N GLU A 47 14.85 -7.39 -6.57
CA GLU A 47 13.65 -7.85 -5.85
C GLU A 47 12.34 -7.57 -6.62
N SER A 48 11.53 -8.61 -6.79
CA SER A 48 10.21 -8.49 -7.41
C SER A 48 9.28 -7.68 -6.51
N ALA A 49 8.58 -6.70 -7.10
CA ALA A 49 7.50 -6.00 -6.42
C ALA A 49 6.46 -6.98 -5.85
N ALA A 50 6.16 -8.07 -6.56
CA ALA A 50 5.20 -9.08 -6.10
C ALA A 50 5.67 -9.77 -4.81
N ALA A 51 6.93 -10.20 -4.74
CA ALA A 51 7.52 -10.79 -3.54
C ALA A 51 7.55 -9.79 -2.35
N HIS A 52 7.71 -8.51 -2.65
CA HIS A 52 7.61 -7.46 -1.64
C HIS A 52 6.17 -7.27 -1.15
N LEU A 53 5.19 -7.23 -2.05
CA LEU A 53 3.78 -7.13 -1.67
C LEU A 53 3.32 -8.34 -0.86
N GLU A 54 3.70 -9.56 -1.24
CA GLU A 54 3.36 -10.79 -0.52
C GLU A 54 3.85 -10.74 0.94
N ARG A 55 5.09 -10.26 1.15
CA ARG A 55 5.65 -10.04 2.50
C ARG A 55 4.96 -8.90 3.26
N THR A 56 4.45 -7.88 2.57
CA THR A 56 3.66 -6.82 3.19
C THR A 56 2.31 -7.35 3.64
N VAL A 57 1.65 -8.14 2.79
CA VAL A 57 0.37 -8.80 3.08
C VAL A 57 0.49 -9.70 4.32
N ARG A 58 1.51 -10.57 4.38
CA ARG A 58 1.77 -11.43 5.56
C ARG A 58 2.02 -10.69 6.86
N ARG A 59 2.42 -9.41 6.81
CA ARG A 59 2.68 -8.58 7.99
C ARG A 59 1.50 -7.69 8.36
N ALA A 60 0.48 -7.59 7.50
CA ALA A 60 -0.69 -6.78 7.80
C ALA A 60 -1.43 -7.39 8.99
N THR A 61 -1.76 -6.53 9.96
CA THR A 61 -2.56 -6.96 11.11
C THR A 61 -4.04 -6.94 10.75
N PRO A 62 -4.89 -7.74 11.41
CA PRO A 62 -6.34 -7.70 11.20
C PRO A 62 -6.92 -6.30 11.32
N GLY A 63 -6.44 -5.49 12.27
CA GLY A 63 -6.88 -4.11 12.46
C GLY A 63 -6.59 -3.19 11.26
N VAL A 64 -5.50 -3.42 10.51
CA VAL A 64 -5.23 -2.68 9.26
C VAL A 64 -6.20 -3.10 8.16
N VAL A 65 -6.52 -4.39 8.06
CA VAL A 65 -7.49 -4.90 7.07
C VAL A 65 -8.90 -4.40 7.39
N ASP A 66 -9.30 -4.43 8.65
CA ASP A 66 -10.59 -3.88 9.11
C ASP A 66 -10.71 -2.38 8.84
N LEU A 67 -9.62 -1.64 9.04
CA LEU A 67 -9.57 -0.22 8.70
C LEU A 67 -9.71 -0.02 7.18
N LEU A 68 -8.96 -0.77 6.37
CA LEU A 68 -8.99 -0.68 4.91
C LEU A 68 -10.41 -0.96 4.36
N LYS A 69 -11.11 -1.95 4.91
CA LYS A 69 -12.48 -2.33 4.51
C LYS A 69 -13.53 -1.24 4.76
N ARG A 70 -13.24 -0.24 5.61
CA ARG A 70 -14.12 0.93 5.82
C ARG A 70 -14.07 1.95 4.68
N TYR A 71 -13.08 1.83 3.79
CA TYR A 71 -12.91 2.69 2.63
C TYR A 71 -13.30 1.95 1.34
N PRO A 72 -13.79 2.67 0.31
CA PRO A 72 -13.91 2.12 -1.04
C PRO A 72 -12.58 1.55 -1.53
N SER A 73 -12.62 0.66 -2.53
CA SER A 73 -11.41 0.13 -3.16
C SER A 73 -10.49 1.24 -3.69
N ALA A 74 -9.19 0.94 -3.79
CA ALA A 74 -8.20 1.88 -4.26
C ALA A 74 -8.55 2.46 -5.65
N PRO A 75 -8.52 3.79 -5.84
CA PRO A 75 -8.94 4.42 -7.09
C PRO A 75 -7.91 4.21 -8.21
N ASP A 76 -8.37 4.39 -9.43
CA ASP A 76 -7.52 4.33 -10.62
C ASP A 76 -6.45 5.44 -10.69
N GLY A 77 -5.51 5.26 -11.62
CA GLY A 77 -4.40 6.20 -11.85
C GLY A 77 -3.20 5.98 -10.94
N GLY A 78 -2.33 7.00 -10.83
CA GLY A 78 -1.13 6.98 -9.97
C GLY A 78 0.09 6.23 -10.53
N GLY A 79 0.08 5.87 -11.82
CA GLY A 79 1.18 5.15 -12.47
C GLY A 79 1.50 3.81 -11.80
N ARG A 80 2.77 3.41 -11.85
CA ARG A 80 3.22 2.11 -11.29
C ARG A 80 2.94 1.98 -9.79
N VAL A 81 3.09 3.06 -9.01
CA VAL A 81 2.77 3.02 -7.57
C VAL A 81 1.28 2.82 -7.35
N GLY A 82 0.42 3.51 -8.12
CA GLY A 82 -1.03 3.32 -8.03
C GLY A 82 -1.47 1.90 -8.39
N GLU A 83 -0.82 1.27 -9.37
CA GLU A 83 -1.02 -0.15 -9.68
C GLU A 83 -0.65 -1.06 -8.50
N LEU A 84 0.53 -0.86 -7.91
CA LEU A 84 0.97 -1.63 -6.73
C LEU A 84 0.03 -1.42 -5.53
N THR A 85 -0.51 -0.21 -5.35
CA THR A 85 -1.54 0.07 -4.34
C THR A 85 -2.80 -0.76 -4.58
N ARG A 86 -3.29 -0.84 -5.83
CA ARG A 86 -4.49 -1.64 -6.17
C ARG A 86 -4.24 -3.14 -5.99
N LEU A 87 -3.07 -3.64 -6.35
CA LEU A 87 -2.69 -5.03 -6.13
C LEU A 87 -2.65 -5.36 -4.62
N LEU A 88 -2.06 -4.47 -3.82
CA LEU A 88 -2.03 -4.62 -2.37
C LEU A 88 -3.42 -4.54 -1.73
N ASP A 89 -4.27 -3.62 -2.19
CA ASP A 89 -5.67 -3.47 -1.75
C ASP A 89 -6.47 -4.74 -2.03
N ALA A 90 -6.36 -5.29 -3.24
CA ALA A 90 -7.03 -6.52 -3.63
C ALA A 90 -6.56 -7.72 -2.79
N ALA A 91 -5.25 -7.89 -2.60
CA ALA A 91 -4.69 -8.98 -1.81
C ALA A 91 -5.15 -8.94 -0.35
N LEU A 92 -5.08 -7.77 0.31
CA LEU A 92 -5.51 -7.61 1.70
C LEU A 92 -7.02 -7.79 1.89
N ARG A 93 -7.82 -7.53 0.85
CA ARG A 93 -9.27 -7.76 0.88
C ARG A 93 -9.63 -9.23 0.63
N ALA A 94 -8.80 -9.98 -0.08
CA ALA A 94 -8.97 -11.40 -0.36
C ALA A 94 -8.50 -12.31 0.78
N ASP A 95 -7.49 -11.90 1.55
CA ASP A 95 -6.83 -12.69 2.63
C ASP A 95 -7.66 -12.84 3.93
N ILE A 96 -8.99 -12.93 3.83
CA ILE A 96 -9.85 -13.38 4.95
C ILE A 96 -10.80 -14.46 4.43
N GLU A 97 -10.33 -15.71 4.47
CA GLU A 97 -11.12 -16.89 4.85
C GLU A 97 -10.59 -17.40 6.20
#